data_AF-A0A5P8VRQ0-F1
#
_entry.id   AF-A0A5P8VRQ0-F1
#
_cell.length_a   1.000
_cell.length_b   1.000
_cell.length_c   1.000
_cell.angle_alpha   90.00
_cell.angle_beta   90.00
_cell.angle_gamma   90.00
#
_symmetry.space_group_name_H-M   'P 1'
#
loop_
_entity.id
_entity.type
_entity.pdbx_description
1 polymer ?
#
loop_
_entity_poly.entity_id
_entity_poly.type
_entity_poly.pdbx_seq_one_letter_code
_entity_poly.pdbx_strand_id
1 'polypeptide(L)'
;MEAKSETLNRRAPIITAGIFLGVGIGGFIDGILLHQILQWHHMLSNIRPLTNMANIDLNMVWDGFFHTFNWVFTVVGVVLLWRAGGREDVPWSSQTFIGSILIGTGLFDFVEGLIDHQILGIHHVKPGPNELTWDLGFLAFGVLLIVIGWIMIKKSRVKSH
;
A
#
# COMPACT_ATOMS: atom_id res chain seq x y z
N MET A 1 -30.69 11.36 0.09
CA MET A 1 -29.40 11.16 -0.61
C MET A 1 -28.34 12.17 -0.14
N GLU A 2 -28.72 13.43 0.12
CA GLU A 2 -27.80 14.51 0.53
C GLU A 2 -27.04 14.25 1.84
N ALA A 3 -27.71 13.86 2.94
CA ALA A 3 -27.03 13.64 4.24
C ALA A 3 -25.93 12.55 4.21
N LYS A 4 -26.08 11.54 3.34
CA LYS A 4 -25.07 10.48 3.14
C LYS A 4 -23.88 11.01 2.31
N SER A 5 -24.14 11.90 1.36
CA SER A 5 -23.11 12.58 0.57
C SER A 5 -22.31 13.55 1.43
N GLU A 6 -22.98 14.28 2.31
CA GLU A 6 -22.35 15.26 3.21
C GLU A 6 -21.46 14.57 4.25
N THR A 7 -21.89 13.45 4.83
CA THR A 7 -21.07 12.65 5.74
C THR A 7 -19.87 11.99 5.04
N LEU A 8 -20.01 11.56 3.78
CA LEU A 8 -18.89 11.09 2.97
C LEU A 8 -17.88 12.21 2.69
N ASN A 9 -18.36 13.40 2.31
CA ASN A 9 -17.51 14.57 2.06
C ASN A 9 -16.70 14.99 3.30
N ARG A 10 -17.30 14.93 4.49
CA ARG A 10 -16.61 15.23 5.76
C ARG A 10 -15.55 14.19 6.13
N ARG A 11 -15.74 12.91 5.76
CA ARG A 11 -14.75 11.84 6.00
C ARG A 11 -13.68 11.74 4.92
N ALA A 12 -13.89 12.34 3.75
CA ALA A 12 -12.93 12.26 2.64
C ALA A 12 -11.50 12.63 3.05
N PRO A 13 -11.24 13.70 3.84
CA PRO A 13 -9.86 14.05 4.23
C PRO A 13 -9.14 12.95 5.01
N ILE A 14 -9.78 12.32 6.00
CA ILE A 14 -9.17 11.24 6.79
C ILE A 14 -9.03 9.95 5.99
N ILE A 15 -9.95 9.70 5.04
CA ILE A 15 -9.85 8.56 4.12
C ILE A 15 -8.67 8.73 3.17
N THR A 16 -8.52 9.89 2.54
CA THR A 16 -7.40 10.18 1.64
C THR A 16 -6.08 10.08 2.40
N ALA A 17 -5.98 10.67 3.60
CA ALA A 17 -4.80 10.55 4.43
C ALA A 17 -4.43 9.08 4.73
N GLY A 18 -5.43 8.28 5.14
CA GLY A 18 -5.23 6.86 5.44
C GLY A 18 -4.81 6.04 4.22
N ILE A 19 -5.38 6.30 3.04
CA ILE A 19 -5.00 5.59 1.80
C ILE A 19 -3.54 5.88 1.44
N PHE A 20 -3.12 7.15 1.41
CA PHE A 20 -1.72 7.50 1.11
C PHE A 20 -0.74 6.88 2.11
N LEU A 21 -1.09 6.95 3.40
CA LEU A 21 -0.29 6.33 4.45
C LEU A 21 -0.23 4.80 4.28
N GLY A 22 -1.36 4.17 3.93
CA GLY A 22 -1.47 2.74 3.69
C GLY A 22 -0.63 2.26 2.51
N VAL A 23 -0.59 3.01 1.40
CA VAL A 23 0.29 2.71 0.26
C VAL A 23 1.75 2.70 0.71
N GLY A 24 2.19 3.75 1.40
CA GLY A 24 3.57 3.82 1.91
C GLY A 24 3.90 2.71 2.90
N ILE A 25 2.98 2.40 3.84
CA ILE A 25 3.16 1.29 4.80
C ILE A 25 3.24 -0.06 4.08
N GLY A 26 2.37 -0.31 3.10
CA GLY A 26 2.38 -1.54 2.31
C GLY A 26 3.71 -1.74 1.61
N GLY A 27 4.18 -0.71 0.89
CA GLY A 27 5.47 -0.78 0.22
C GLY A 27 6.66 -0.88 1.17
N PHE A 28 6.60 -0.30 2.38
CA PHE A 28 7.63 -0.55 3.38
C PHE A 28 7.61 -1.99 3.91
N ILE A 29 6.42 -2.57 4.15
CA ILE A 29 6.31 -3.97 4.56
C ILE A 29 6.92 -4.87 3.48
N ASP A 30 6.56 -4.63 2.23
CA ASP A 30 7.08 -5.36 1.08
C ASP A 30 8.61 -5.21 0.94
N GLY A 31 9.13 -3.99 0.84
CA GLY A 31 10.56 -3.76 0.68
C GLY A 31 11.40 -4.20 1.88
N ILE A 32 10.93 -3.99 3.11
CA ILE A 32 11.69 -4.41 4.30
C ILE A 32 11.60 -5.92 4.48
N LEU A 33 10.39 -6.49 4.45
CA LEU A 33 10.24 -7.92 4.72
C LEU A 33 10.66 -8.77 3.54
N LEU A 34 10.15 -8.49 2.33
CA LEU A 34 10.34 -9.34 1.16
C LEU A 34 11.66 -9.06 0.44
N HIS A 35 12.05 -7.78 0.26
CA HIS A 35 13.32 -7.47 -0.40
C HIS A 35 14.54 -7.59 0.53
N GLN A 36 14.45 -7.11 1.77
CA GLN A 36 15.65 -6.98 2.61
C GLN A 36 15.83 -8.13 3.61
N ILE A 37 14.79 -8.48 4.36
CA ILE A 37 14.91 -9.52 5.40
C ILE A 37 14.86 -10.92 4.80
N LEU A 38 13.81 -11.19 4.00
CA LEU A 38 13.60 -12.50 3.38
C LEU A 38 14.39 -12.65 2.08
N GLN A 39 14.70 -11.53 1.41
CA GLN A 39 15.42 -11.50 0.14
C GLN A 39 14.77 -12.40 -0.92
N TRP A 40 13.44 -12.44 -0.94
CA TRP A 40 12.71 -13.25 -1.91
C TRP A 40 12.81 -12.66 -3.31
N HIS A 41 12.71 -11.35 -3.42
CA HIS A 41 12.84 -10.63 -4.68
C HIS A 41 13.38 -9.23 -4.45
N HIS A 42 13.84 -8.59 -5.51
CA HIS A 42 14.19 -7.18 -5.54
C HIS A 42 13.56 -6.58 -6.80
N MET A 43 13.50 -5.25 -6.90
CA MET A 43 12.78 -4.57 -7.97
C MET A 43 13.06 -5.10 -9.39
N LEU A 44 14.29 -5.55 -9.69
CA LEU A 44 14.67 -6.04 -11.01
C LEU A 44 15.12 -7.50 -11.00
N SER A 45 14.89 -8.27 -9.93
CA SER A 45 15.59 -9.54 -9.70
C SER A 45 15.32 -10.62 -10.74
N ASN A 46 14.20 -10.55 -11.50
CA ASN A 46 13.93 -11.49 -12.59
C ASN A 46 14.72 -11.14 -13.87
N ILE A 47 14.87 -9.85 -14.18
CA ILE A 47 15.60 -9.39 -15.39
C ILE A 47 17.08 -9.05 -15.14
N ARG A 48 17.46 -8.85 -13.88
CA ARG A 48 18.81 -8.60 -13.37
C ARG A 48 19.09 -9.52 -12.18
N PRO A 49 19.37 -10.82 -12.42
CA PRO A 49 19.55 -11.80 -11.35
C PRO A 49 20.73 -11.47 -10.44
N LEU A 50 20.60 -11.80 -9.15
CA LEU A 50 21.57 -11.50 -8.08
C LEU A 50 22.77 -12.46 -8.09
N THR A 51 23.33 -12.74 -9.27
CA THR A 51 24.43 -13.70 -9.47
C THR A 51 25.81 -13.03 -9.55
N ASN A 52 25.87 -11.71 -9.54
CA ASN A 52 27.09 -10.92 -9.58
C ASN A 52 26.90 -9.57 -8.90
N MET A 53 28.01 -8.94 -8.50
CA MET A 53 28.00 -7.66 -7.78
C MET A 53 27.29 -6.54 -8.53
N ALA A 54 27.49 -6.42 -9.85
CA ALA A 54 26.89 -5.34 -10.62
C ALA A 54 25.35 -5.40 -10.62
N ASN A 55 24.77 -6.60 -10.71
CA ASN A 55 23.33 -6.78 -10.60
C ASN A 55 22.82 -6.59 -9.16
N ILE A 56 23.60 -6.98 -8.14
CA ILE A 56 23.25 -6.73 -6.74
C ILE A 56 23.20 -5.22 -6.47
N ASP A 57 24.22 -4.49 -6.89
CA ASP A 57 24.30 -3.03 -6.73
C ASP A 57 23.14 -2.33 -7.47
N LEU A 58 22.80 -2.79 -8.68
CA LEU A 58 21.69 -2.25 -9.44
C LEU A 58 20.34 -2.49 -8.74
N ASN A 59 20.08 -3.71 -8.25
CA ASN A 59 18.85 -4.00 -7.49
C ASN A 59 18.78 -3.17 -6.21
N MET A 60 19.89 -3.01 -5.49
CA MET A 60 19.97 -2.18 -4.29
C MET A 60 19.59 -0.72 -4.56
N VAL A 61 20.02 -0.16 -5.71
CA VAL A 61 19.63 1.19 -6.13
C VAL A 61 18.12 1.27 -6.40
N TRP A 62 17.56 0.29 -7.11
CA TRP A 62 16.14 0.30 -7.45
C TRP A 62 15.24 0.05 -6.23
N ASP A 63 15.65 -0.79 -5.29
CA ASP A 63 15.02 -0.90 -3.97
C ASP A 63 15.06 0.44 -3.21
N GLY A 64 16.16 1.19 -3.32
CA GLY A 64 16.26 2.54 -2.78
C GLY A 64 15.25 3.52 -3.38
N PHE A 65 15.04 3.48 -4.70
CA PHE A 65 14.00 4.27 -5.35
C PHE A 65 12.59 3.85 -4.93
N PHE A 66 12.35 2.55 -4.82
CA PHE A 66 11.11 1.99 -4.29
C PHE A 66 10.85 2.47 -2.86
N HIS A 67 11.83 2.41 -1.96
CA HIS A 67 11.71 2.96 -0.61
C HIS A 67 11.50 4.48 -0.60
N THR A 68 12.12 5.22 -1.52
CA THR A 68 11.89 6.67 -1.65
C THR A 68 10.44 6.95 -2.03
N PHE A 69 9.87 6.18 -2.96
CA PHE A 69 8.45 6.26 -3.30
C PHE A 69 7.56 5.99 -2.08
N ASN A 70 7.83 4.91 -1.35
CA ASN A 70 7.09 4.55 -0.13
C ASN A 70 7.18 5.66 0.93
N TRP A 71 8.37 6.22 1.13
CA TRP A 71 8.61 7.33 2.05
C TRP A 71 7.82 8.58 1.66
N VAL A 72 7.79 8.95 0.38
CA VAL A 72 7.00 10.10 -0.11
C VAL A 72 5.52 9.88 0.16
N PHE A 73 4.97 8.70 -0.13
CA PHE A 73 3.57 8.38 0.17
C PHE A 73 3.26 8.46 1.66
N THR A 74 4.16 7.96 2.52
CA THR A 74 4.04 8.08 3.98
C THR A 74 4.03 9.54 4.42
N VAL A 75 4.98 10.37 3.95
CA VAL A 75 5.05 11.80 4.29
C VAL A 75 3.79 12.54 3.83
N VAL A 76 3.33 12.29 2.61
CA VAL A 76 2.08 12.87 2.10
C VAL A 76 0.91 12.44 2.95
N GLY A 77 0.81 11.15 3.31
CA GLY A 77 -0.22 10.62 4.21
C GLY A 77 -0.23 11.32 5.57
N VAL A 78 0.94 11.54 6.18
CA VAL A 78 1.10 12.26 7.45
C VAL A 78 0.67 13.73 7.32
N VAL A 79 1.09 14.42 6.25
CA VAL A 79 0.70 15.82 6.00
C VAL A 79 -0.81 15.94 5.80
N LEU A 80 -1.41 15.03 5.03
CA LEU A 80 -2.85 14.99 4.82
C LEU A 80 -3.61 14.71 6.12
N LEU A 81 -3.09 13.79 6.96
CA LEU A 81 -3.66 13.51 8.27
C LEU A 81 -3.60 14.73 9.20
N TRP A 82 -2.45 15.43 9.22
CA TRP A 82 -2.27 16.65 9.99
C TRP A 82 -3.27 17.74 9.57
N ARG A 83 -3.45 17.94 8.26
CA ARG A 83 -4.42 18.89 7.70
C ARG A 83 -5.86 18.50 8.01
N ALA A 84 -6.20 17.20 7.94
CA ALA A 84 -7.51 16.71 8.32
C ALA A 84 -7.79 16.94 9.81
N GLY A 85 -6.76 16.81 10.65
CA GLY A 85 -6.86 17.01 12.09
C GLY A 85 -7.15 18.44 12.54
N GLY A 86 -6.69 19.43 11.77
CA GLY A 86 -6.95 20.84 12.05
C GLY A 86 -8.33 21.34 11.62
N ARG A 87 -9.19 20.46 11.08
CA ARG A 87 -10.51 20.82 10.57
C ARG A 87 -11.61 20.39 11.53
N GLU A 88 -12.40 21.34 12.03
CA GLU A 88 -13.53 21.07 12.92
C GLU A 88 -14.65 20.25 12.24
N ASP A 89 -14.75 20.33 10.91
CA ASP A 89 -15.78 19.64 10.15
C ASP A 89 -15.44 18.16 9.84
N VAL A 90 -14.22 17.72 10.16
CA VAL A 90 -13.73 16.36 9.87
C VAL A 90 -13.86 15.47 11.11
N PRO A 91 -14.68 14.41 11.07
CA PRO A 91 -14.80 13.52 12.21
C PRO A 91 -13.61 12.57 12.32
N TRP A 92 -12.98 12.56 13.49
CA TRP A 92 -11.97 11.58 13.84
C TRP A 92 -12.60 10.23 14.14
N SER A 93 -12.30 9.23 13.30
CA SER A 93 -12.72 7.85 13.51
C SER A 93 -11.57 6.89 13.22
N SER A 94 -11.07 6.22 14.26
CA SER A 94 -10.02 5.21 14.13
C SER A 94 -10.44 4.08 13.20
N GLN A 95 -11.71 3.69 13.21
CA GLN A 95 -12.23 2.66 12.31
C GLN A 95 -12.17 3.10 10.84
N THR A 96 -12.53 4.35 10.55
CA THR A 96 -12.39 4.90 9.19
C THR A 96 -10.93 5.02 8.78
N PHE A 97 -10.07 5.50 9.68
CA PHE A 97 -8.65 5.68 9.39
C PHE A 97 -7.93 4.35 9.15
N ILE A 98 -8.08 3.36 10.05
CA ILE A 98 -7.50 2.01 9.87
C ILE A 98 -8.06 1.34 8.62
N GLY A 99 -9.38 1.44 8.38
CA GLY A 99 -9.97 0.91 7.15
C GLY A 99 -9.40 1.54 5.89
N SER A 100 -9.04 2.83 5.93
CA SER A 100 -8.42 3.54 4.81
C SER A 100 -6.95 3.14 4.61
N ILE A 101 -6.22 2.89 5.69
CA ILE A 101 -4.86 2.30 5.63
C ILE A 101 -4.92 0.92 4.97
N LEU A 102 -5.85 0.04 5.36
CA LEU A 102 -5.99 -1.27 4.74
C LEU A 102 -6.31 -1.18 3.24
N ILE A 103 -7.15 -0.23 2.83
CA ILE A 103 -7.38 0.04 1.40
C ILE A 103 -6.08 0.48 0.72
N GLY A 104 -5.33 1.41 1.32
CA GLY A 104 -4.06 1.87 0.76
C GLY A 104 -3.03 0.75 0.60
N THR A 105 -2.85 -0.07 1.64
CA THR A 105 -1.95 -1.23 1.61
C THR A 105 -2.39 -2.25 0.57
N GLY A 106 -3.68 -2.58 0.52
CA GLY A 106 -4.17 -3.52 -0.48
C GLY A 106 -4.11 -2.99 -1.92
N LEU A 107 -4.26 -1.67 -2.12
CA LEU A 107 -4.04 -1.03 -3.42
C LEU A 107 -2.57 -1.11 -3.83
N PHE A 108 -1.64 -0.92 -2.89
CA PHE A 108 -0.22 -1.14 -3.15
C PHE A 108 0.03 -2.57 -3.62
N ASP A 109 -0.34 -3.59 -2.82
CA ASP A 109 -0.10 -5.00 -3.16
C ASP A 109 -0.72 -5.38 -4.51
N PHE A 110 -1.96 -4.91 -4.77
CA PHE A 110 -2.64 -5.24 -6.01
C PHE A 110 -2.00 -4.57 -7.23
N VAL A 111 -1.61 -3.30 -7.13
CA VAL A 111 -1.02 -2.56 -8.26
C VAL A 111 0.40 -3.03 -8.52
N GLU A 112 1.23 -3.15 -7.49
CA GLU A 112 2.58 -3.68 -7.57
C GLU A 112 2.53 -5.08 -8.20
N GLY A 113 1.75 -6.00 -7.62
CA GLY A 113 1.70 -7.36 -8.13
C GLY A 113 1.12 -7.49 -9.54
N LEU A 114 0.19 -6.61 -9.94
CA LEU A 114 -0.38 -6.65 -11.29
C LEU A 114 0.60 -6.08 -12.31
N ILE A 115 1.20 -4.93 -12.01
CA ILE A 115 2.07 -4.24 -12.95
C ILE A 115 3.43 -4.93 -13.02
N ASP A 116 4.08 -5.12 -11.88
CA ASP A 116 5.49 -5.51 -11.84
C ASP A 116 5.68 -7.03 -11.95
N HIS A 117 4.78 -7.84 -11.35
CA HIS A 117 4.85 -9.30 -11.48
C HIS A 117 4.19 -9.85 -12.74
N GLN A 118 2.99 -9.37 -13.11
CA GLN A 118 2.22 -9.97 -14.21
C GLN A 118 2.43 -9.29 -15.56
N ILE A 119 2.40 -7.95 -15.62
CA ILE A 119 2.48 -7.22 -16.89
C ILE A 119 3.94 -7.04 -17.33
N LEU A 120 4.79 -6.55 -16.43
CA LEU A 120 6.19 -6.27 -16.72
C LEU A 120 7.08 -7.49 -16.47
N GLY A 121 6.74 -8.32 -15.48
CA GLY A 121 7.52 -9.50 -15.10
C GLY A 121 8.95 -9.16 -14.65
N ILE A 122 9.14 -7.99 -14.04
CA ILE A 122 10.47 -7.51 -13.64
C ILE A 122 10.98 -8.20 -12.37
N HIS A 123 10.07 -8.71 -11.55
CA HIS A 123 10.30 -9.62 -10.44
C HIS A 123 9.05 -10.48 -10.19
N HIS A 124 9.15 -11.46 -9.29
CA HIS A 124 8.04 -12.29 -8.81
C HIS A 124 8.08 -12.29 -7.29
N VAL A 125 6.94 -12.41 -6.61
CA VAL A 125 6.86 -12.37 -5.13
C VAL A 125 7.83 -13.35 -4.48
N LYS A 126 7.91 -14.56 -5.04
CA LYS A 126 8.87 -15.57 -4.63
C LYS A 126 9.29 -16.39 -5.84
N PRO A 127 10.47 -16.08 -6.43
CA PRO A 127 10.98 -16.79 -7.59
C PRO A 127 11.17 -18.29 -7.33
N GLY A 128 11.00 -19.08 -8.39
CA GLY A 128 11.21 -20.53 -8.38
C GLY A 128 9.89 -21.32 -8.43
N PRO A 129 9.84 -22.52 -7.84
CA PRO A 129 8.65 -23.37 -7.95
C PRO A 129 7.38 -22.67 -7.44
N ASN A 130 6.35 -22.67 -8.28
CA ASN A 130 5.03 -22.07 -8.02
C ASN A 130 5.03 -20.54 -7.89
N GLU A 131 5.96 -19.82 -8.52
CA GLU A 131 5.99 -18.33 -8.51
C GLU A 131 4.62 -17.72 -8.88
N LEU A 132 3.93 -18.25 -9.90
CA LEU A 132 2.59 -17.81 -10.27
C LEU A 132 1.58 -17.94 -9.11
N THR A 133 1.68 -18.99 -8.29
CA THR A 133 0.79 -19.15 -7.12
C THR A 133 1.07 -18.10 -6.06
N TRP A 134 2.34 -17.74 -5.84
CA TRP A 134 2.73 -16.66 -4.93
C TRP A 134 2.23 -15.31 -5.43
N ASP A 135 2.39 -15.01 -6.72
CA ASP A 135 1.93 -13.76 -7.31
C ASP A 135 0.39 -13.62 -7.24
N LEU A 136 -0.34 -14.70 -7.55
CA LEU A 136 -1.81 -14.70 -7.42
C LEU A 136 -2.26 -14.58 -5.96
N GLY A 137 -1.52 -15.19 -5.02
CA GLY A 137 -1.76 -15.07 -3.59
C GLY A 137 -1.59 -13.63 -3.10
N PHE A 138 -0.56 -12.94 -3.60
CA PHE A 138 -0.29 -11.53 -3.30
C PHE A 138 -1.39 -10.61 -3.83
N LEU A 139 -1.82 -10.78 -5.09
CA LEU A 139 -2.97 -10.06 -5.64
C LEU A 139 -4.25 -10.31 -4.84
N ALA A 140 -4.53 -11.56 -4.49
CA ALA A 140 -5.71 -11.92 -3.70
C ALA A 140 -5.67 -11.31 -2.30
N PHE A 141 -4.50 -11.24 -1.68
CA PHE A 141 -4.29 -10.59 -0.39
C PHE A 141 -4.55 -9.08 -0.48
N GLY A 142 -4.05 -8.41 -1.51
CA GLY A 142 -4.35 -6.99 -1.76
C GLY A 142 -5.85 -6.71 -1.89
N VAL A 143 -6.56 -7.51 -2.68
CA VAL A 143 -8.03 -7.42 -2.81
C VAL A 143 -8.73 -7.65 -1.46
N LEU A 144 -8.27 -8.63 -0.68
CA LEU A 144 -8.82 -8.92 0.64
C LEU A 144 -8.69 -7.72 1.59
N LEU A 145 -7.52 -7.08 1.64
CA LEU A 145 -7.29 -5.88 2.45
C LEU A 145 -8.21 -4.72 2.03
N ILE A 146 -8.37 -4.49 0.73
CA ILE A 146 -9.30 -3.47 0.19
C ILE A 146 -10.73 -3.75 0.65
N VAL A 147 -11.20 -4.99 0.53
CA VAL A 147 -12.56 -5.39 0.92
C VAL A 147 -12.79 -5.21 2.43
N ILE A 148 -11.84 -5.64 3.26
CA ILE A 148 -11.90 -5.46 4.71
C ILE A 148 -11.96 -3.98 5.06
N GLY A 149 -11.05 -3.17 4.51
CA GLY A 149 -11.01 -1.73 4.74
C GLY A 149 -12.29 -1.02 4.32
N TRP A 150 -12.85 -1.40 3.17
CA TRP A 150 -14.14 -0.89 2.69
C TRP A 150 -15.30 -1.21 3.64
N ILE A 151 -15.37 -2.45 4.14
CA ILE A 151 -16.39 -2.87 5.12
C ILE A 151 -16.23 -2.08 6.42
N MET A 152 -15.00 -1.86 6.88
CA MET A 152 -14.71 -1.05 8.08
C MET A 152 -15.20 0.39 7.93
N ILE A 153 -14.90 1.04 6.80
CA ILE A 153 -15.34 2.42 6.54
C ILE A 153 -16.88 2.50 6.48
N LYS A 154 -17.55 1.53 5.84
CA LYS A 154 -19.02 1.49 5.77
C LYS A 154 -19.67 1.30 7.13
N LYS A 155 -19.09 0.47 7.99
CA LYS A 155 -19.63 0.18 9.34
C LYS A 155 -19.26 1.25 10.37
N SER A 156 -18.34 2.16 10.05
CA SER A 156 -17.91 3.22 10.96
C SER A 156 -19.06 4.16 11.32
N ARG A 157 -19.47 4.10 12.60
CA ARG A 157 -20.41 5.03 13.22
C ARG A 157 -19.62 6.22 13.73
N VAL A 158 -19.65 7.34 13.00
CA VAL A 158 -19.12 8.60 13.52
C VAL A 158 -20.15 9.12 14.53
N LYS A 159 -19.74 9.31 15.78
CA LYS A 159 -20.52 10.08 16.74
C LYS A 159 -20.48 11.54 16.28
N SER A 160 -21.62 12.10 15.91
CA SER A 160 -21.75 13.56 15.82
C SER A 160 -21.64 14.09 17.25
N HIS A 161 -20.56 14.82 17.53
CA HIS A 161 -20.53 15.75 18.66
C HIS A 161 -21.35 16.99 18.30
#